data_AF-A0A816RVK7-F1
#
_entry.id   AF-A0A816RVK7-F1
#
_cell.length_a   1.000
_cell.length_b   1.000
_cell.length_c   1.000
_cell.angle_alpha   90.00
_cell.angle_beta   90.00
_cell.angle_gamma   90.00
#
_symmetry.space_group_name_H-M   'P 1'
#
loop_
_entity.id
_entity.type
_entity.pdbx_description
1 polymer ?
#
loop_
_entity_poly.entity_id
_entity_poly.type
_entity_poly.pdbx_seq_one_letter_code
_entity_poly.pdbx_strand_id
1 'polypeptide(L)'
;MSHRKFEHPRHGSLGFLPRKRANRQRGKVKAFPKDDPTKPCRLTSFLGYKAGMTHIVREVEKPGSKLHKKETCEAVTVIETPPMVVVGVVGYVKTPRGLRSLSTVWAQHLSEEVRRRFYKNWAKSKKKAFTKYSKKHETEEGKKDIQSQLEKMKKYCTVIRVLAHTQIRKMKGLKQKKAHLNEIQVNGGDTAKKVDYAYSLFEKQVPVDAIFQKDEMIDIIGVTKGKGYEGVVTRWGVTRLPRKTHRGLRKVACIGAWHPARVSYTVARAGQNGYHHRTEMNKKIYRLGKVGQETHTAMTEFDRTEKEITPMGGFPHYGIVKDDYLLIKGCCVGPKKRVVTLRQTLLKQTSRVALEEIKLKFIDTASNGGHGRFQTAEEKAKFYGRLKA
;
A
#
# COMPACT_ATOMS: atom_id res chain seq x y z
N MET A 1 -42.45 -15.96 20.40
CA MET A 1 -41.33 -16.87 20.06
C MET A 1 -40.22 -16.68 21.07
N SER A 2 -39.88 -17.71 21.86
CA SER A 2 -38.90 -17.63 22.95
C SER A 2 -37.44 -17.67 22.47
N HIS A 3 -37.16 -18.46 21.44
CA HIS A 3 -35.82 -18.61 20.87
C HIS A 3 -35.87 -18.77 19.34
N ARG A 4 -34.69 -18.70 18.73
CA ARG A 4 -34.51 -18.85 17.29
C ARG A 4 -34.52 -20.34 16.91
N LYS A 5 -35.50 -20.78 16.13
CA LYS A 5 -35.65 -22.21 15.72
C LYS A 5 -34.49 -22.75 14.87
N PHE A 6 -33.98 -21.95 13.93
CA PHE A 6 -32.88 -22.33 13.04
C PHE A 6 -31.81 -21.26 13.07
N GLU A 7 -30.61 -21.62 13.51
CA GLU A 7 -29.47 -20.71 13.63
C GLU A 7 -28.83 -20.39 12.27
N HIS A 8 -28.11 -19.27 12.20
CA HIS A 8 -27.23 -18.97 11.08
C HIS A 8 -25.94 -18.31 11.59
N PRO A 9 -24.83 -18.39 10.83
CA PRO A 9 -23.64 -17.61 11.14
C PRO A 9 -23.93 -16.12 11.22
N ARG A 10 -23.20 -15.41 12.08
CA ARG A 10 -23.38 -13.98 12.25
C ARG A 10 -23.01 -13.20 10.97
N HIS A 11 -23.84 -12.24 10.58
CA HIS A 11 -23.53 -11.32 9.49
C HIS A 11 -22.50 -10.25 9.91
N GLY A 12 -21.32 -10.31 9.28
CA GLY A 12 -20.24 -9.34 9.43
C GLY A 12 -19.41 -9.54 10.69
N SER A 13 -18.09 -9.49 10.50
CA SER A 13 -17.11 -9.69 11.57
C SER A 13 -17.03 -8.49 12.53
N LEU A 14 -16.98 -8.80 13.82
CA LEU A 14 -16.79 -7.83 14.91
C LEU A 14 -15.35 -7.33 15.02
N GLY A 15 -14.36 -8.11 14.54
CA GLY A 15 -12.94 -7.69 14.53
C GLY A 15 -12.66 -6.48 13.64
N PHE A 16 -13.62 -6.10 12.79
CA PHE A 16 -13.55 -4.92 11.94
C PHE A 16 -14.44 -3.75 12.43
N LEU A 17 -15.01 -3.86 13.63
CA LEU A 17 -15.54 -2.72 14.35
C LEU A 17 -14.39 -1.91 14.97
N PRO A 18 -14.52 -0.57 15.07
CA PRO A 18 -15.60 0.25 14.54
C PRO A 18 -15.50 0.46 13.01
N ARG A 19 -16.63 0.36 12.30
CA ARG A 19 -16.73 0.65 10.86
C ARG A 19 -16.98 2.14 10.60
N LYS A 20 -15.93 2.93 10.79
CA LYS A 20 -15.91 4.39 10.61
C LYS A 20 -14.87 4.83 9.57
N ARG A 21 -14.88 6.12 9.22
CA ARG A 21 -13.86 6.72 8.34
C ARG A 21 -12.48 6.61 9.01
N ALA A 22 -11.47 6.25 8.24
CA ALA A 22 -10.09 6.27 8.69
C ALA A 22 -9.63 7.71 8.94
N ASN A 23 -8.88 7.93 10.03
CA ASN A 23 -8.39 9.27 10.39
C ASN A 23 -7.33 9.82 9.43
N ARG A 24 -6.63 8.92 8.72
CA ARG A 24 -5.59 9.25 7.73
C ARG A 24 -5.97 8.64 6.40
N GLN A 25 -5.69 9.34 5.31
CA GLN A 25 -5.91 8.84 3.95
C GLN A 25 -4.97 7.67 3.59
N ARG A 26 -3.79 7.63 4.21
CA ARG A 26 -2.82 6.55 4.07
C ARG A 26 -3.03 5.47 5.12
N GLY A 27 -2.79 4.22 4.74
CA GLY A 27 -2.58 3.13 5.68
C GLY A 27 -1.42 3.41 6.63
N LYS A 28 -1.67 3.50 7.94
CA LYS A 28 -0.58 3.52 8.93
C LYS A 28 -0.19 2.08 9.24
N VAL A 29 1.11 1.77 9.21
CA VAL A 29 1.64 0.51 9.75
C VAL A 29 1.54 0.57 11.27
N LYS A 30 0.76 -0.34 11.86
CA LYS A 30 0.61 -0.42 13.33
C LYS A 30 1.64 -1.36 13.97
N ALA A 31 2.07 -2.38 13.24
CA ALA A 31 3.09 -3.34 13.64
C ALA A 31 4.04 -3.56 12.48
N PHE A 32 5.34 -3.55 12.74
CA PHE A 32 6.39 -3.91 11.78
C PHE A 32 6.83 -5.36 12.02
N PRO A 33 7.49 -6.00 11.04
CA PRO A 33 8.10 -7.31 11.25
C PRO A 33 9.01 -7.30 12.47
N LYS A 34 9.06 -8.42 13.20
CA LYS A 34 9.96 -8.57 14.34
C LYS A 34 11.40 -8.39 13.86
N ASP A 35 12.17 -7.66 14.66
CA ASP A 35 13.55 -7.36 14.37
C ASP A 35 14.45 -8.56 14.69
N ASP A 36 15.51 -8.71 13.91
CA ASP A 36 16.45 -9.83 13.96
C ASP A 36 17.87 -9.25 13.75
N PRO A 37 18.61 -8.98 14.84
CA PRO A 37 19.90 -8.29 14.77
C PRO A 37 20.98 -9.01 13.97
N THR A 38 20.81 -10.30 13.69
CA THR A 38 21.77 -11.11 12.92
C THR A 38 21.76 -10.78 11.43
N LYS A 39 20.66 -10.20 10.93
CA LYS A 39 20.49 -9.86 9.52
C LYS A 39 21.07 -8.48 9.20
N PRO A 40 21.43 -8.20 7.94
CA PRO A 40 21.85 -6.86 7.54
C PRO A 40 20.72 -5.84 7.72
N CYS A 41 21.11 -4.59 8.01
CA CYS A 41 20.18 -3.47 8.11
C CYS A 41 19.36 -3.33 6.83
N ARG A 42 18.04 -3.31 6.96
CA ARG A 42 17.10 -3.14 5.86
C ARG A 42 15.84 -2.42 6.28
N LEU A 43 15.19 -1.78 5.32
CA LEU A 43 13.87 -1.21 5.48
C LEU A 43 12.78 -2.28 5.37
N THR A 44 11.63 -2.03 6.00
CA THR A 44 10.56 -3.05 6.17
C THR A 44 9.24 -2.70 5.48
N SER A 45 9.13 -1.50 4.91
CA SER A 45 7.92 -1.04 4.25
C SER A 45 8.22 0.02 3.21
N PHE A 46 7.34 0.16 2.22
CA PHE A 46 7.42 1.15 1.16
C PHE A 46 6.04 1.78 0.92
N LEU A 47 6.00 2.89 0.19
CA LEU A 47 4.76 3.51 -0.26
C LEU A 47 4.63 3.45 -1.77
N GLY A 48 3.50 2.91 -2.22
CA GLY A 48 3.13 2.93 -3.63
C GLY A 48 1.77 3.58 -3.85
N TYR A 49 1.39 3.71 -5.11
CA TYR A 49 0.10 4.25 -5.54
C TYR A 49 -0.59 3.25 -6.47
N LYS A 50 -1.83 2.90 -6.12
CA LYS A 50 -2.60 1.97 -6.94
C LYS A 50 -2.91 2.61 -8.30
N ALA A 51 -2.31 2.08 -9.37
CA ALA A 51 -2.51 2.54 -10.73
C ALA A 51 -3.82 1.97 -11.32
N GLY A 52 -3.92 0.64 -11.29
CA GLY A 52 -5.04 -0.08 -11.86
C GLY A 52 -4.93 -1.57 -11.60
N MET A 53 -5.69 -2.34 -12.36
CA MET A 53 -5.63 -3.79 -12.37
C MET A 53 -5.57 -4.24 -13.82
N THR A 54 -4.89 -5.35 -14.03
CA THR A 54 -4.92 -6.11 -15.27
C THR A 54 -5.02 -7.60 -14.91
N HIS A 55 -4.92 -8.47 -15.89
CA HIS A 55 -4.78 -9.90 -15.68
C HIS A 55 -3.51 -10.41 -16.35
N ILE A 56 -3.03 -11.54 -15.85
CA ILE A 56 -1.87 -12.24 -16.39
C ILE A 56 -2.27 -13.67 -16.74
N VAL A 57 -1.48 -14.30 -17.59
CA VAL A 57 -1.41 -15.75 -17.68
C VAL A 57 -0.07 -16.18 -17.09
N ARG A 58 -0.12 -17.22 -16.25
CA ARG A 58 1.07 -17.89 -15.73
C ARG A 58 0.84 -19.39 -15.71
N GLU A 59 1.92 -20.14 -15.70
CA GLU A 59 1.87 -21.56 -15.38
C GLU A 59 1.85 -21.78 -13.86
N VAL A 60 1.09 -22.77 -13.41
CA VAL A 60 0.97 -23.08 -11.97
C VAL A 60 1.86 -24.25 -11.58
N GLU A 61 2.77 -24.00 -10.64
CA GLU A 61 3.66 -25.02 -10.11
C GLU A 61 3.22 -25.47 -8.71
N LYS A 62 2.20 -26.34 -8.67
CA LYS A 62 1.63 -26.90 -7.43
C LYS A 62 1.39 -28.39 -7.53
N PRO A 63 2.38 -29.24 -7.21
CA PRO A 63 2.21 -30.68 -7.17
C PRO A 63 1.00 -31.08 -6.31
N GLY A 64 0.12 -31.93 -6.85
CA GLY A 64 -1.15 -32.34 -6.24
C GLY A 64 -2.38 -31.51 -6.63
N SER A 65 -2.20 -30.37 -7.34
CA SER A 65 -3.31 -29.60 -7.90
C SER A 65 -3.68 -30.07 -9.31
N LYS A 66 -4.99 -30.06 -9.66
CA LYS A 66 -5.47 -30.27 -11.04
C LYS A 66 -4.94 -29.24 -12.04
N LEU A 67 -4.47 -28.09 -11.53
CA LEU A 67 -3.88 -26.99 -12.31
C LEU A 67 -2.36 -27.09 -12.43
N HIS A 68 -1.70 -28.09 -11.82
CA HIS A 68 -0.25 -28.21 -11.92
C HIS A 68 0.20 -28.31 -13.39
N LYS A 69 1.20 -27.52 -13.78
CA LYS A 69 1.73 -27.39 -15.14
C LYS A 69 0.68 -26.98 -16.18
N LYS A 70 -0.38 -26.31 -15.72
CA LYS A 70 -1.39 -25.70 -16.58
C LYS A 70 -1.36 -24.20 -16.42
N GLU A 71 -1.82 -23.55 -17.48
CA GLU A 71 -1.97 -22.10 -17.50
C GLU A 71 -3.20 -21.68 -16.72
N THR A 72 -3.08 -20.57 -16.02
CA THR A 72 -4.18 -19.96 -15.30
C THR A 72 -4.16 -18.46 -15.51
N CYS A 73 -5.35 -17.89 -15.66
CA CYS A 73 -5.54 -16.45 -15.69
C CYS A 73 -5.72 -15.95 -14.26
N GLU A 74 -4.86 -15.03 -13.82
CA GLU A 74 -4.95 -14.41 -12.51
C GLU A 74 -5.09 -12.88 -12.63
N ALA A 75 -6.02 -12.32 -11.87
CA ALA A 75 -6.09 -10.88 -11.71
C ALA A 75 -4.89 -10.37 -10.92
N VAL A 76 -4.35 -9.22 -11.32
CA VAL A 76 -3.22 -8.55 -10.66
C VAL A 76 -3.50 -7.06 -10.51
N THR A 77 -2.94 -6.46 -9.48
CA THR A 77 -2.96 -5.00 -9.32
C THR A 77 -1.59 -4.45 -9.67
N VAL A 78 -1.56 -3.38 -10.47
CA VAL A 78 -0.36 -2.58 -10.73
C VAL A 78 -0.29 -1.45 -9.72
N ILE A 79 0.83 -1.39 -8.98
CA ILE A 79 1.12 -0.32 -8.02
C ILE A 79 2.37 0.39 -8.49
N GLU A 80 2.25 1.67 -8.86
CA GLU A 80 3.39 2.52 -9.19
C GLU A 80 4.11 2.93 -7.89
N THR A 81 5.42 2.75 -7.86
CA THR A 81 6.28 2.83 -6.69
C THR A 81 7.46 3.75 -7.00
N PRO A 82 7.25 5.07 -7.13
CA PRO A 82 8.36 5.99 -7.32
C PRO A 82 9.33 5.89 -6.14
N PRO A 83 10.65 6.04 -6.36
CA PRO A 83 11.64 5.93 -5.29
C PRO A 83 11.31 6.89 -4.14
N MET A 84 11.52 6.42 -2.91
CA MET A 84 11.30 7.23 -1.70
C MET A 84 12.58 7.95 -1.30
N VAL A 85 12.48 9.19 -0.84
CA VAL A 85 13.63 9.94 -0.30
C VAL A 85 13.60 9.86 1.22
N VAL A 86 14.69 9.41 1.83
CA VAL A 86 14.86 9.41 3.28
C VAL A 86 15.29 10.80 3.73
N VAL A 87 14.55 11.38 4.67
CA VAL A 87 14.69 12.77 5.10
C VAL A 87 14.90 12.93 6.60
N GLY A 88 14.95 11.83 7.35
CA GLY A 88 15.21 11.87 8.78
C GLY A 88 15.22 10.50 9.42
N VAL A 89 15.57 10.46 10.69
CA VAL A 89 15.55 9.28 11.55
C VAL A 89 14.92 9.62 12.89
N VAL A 90 14.12 8.71 13.43
CA VAL A 90 13.46 8.80 14.73
C VAL A 90 13.91 7.61 15.56
N GLY A 91 14.43 7.90 16.75
CA GLY A 91 14.76 6.90 17.75
C GLY A 91 13.60 6.69 18.72
N TYR A 92 13.25 5.43 18.99
CA TYR A 92 12.25 5.05 19.99
C TYR A 92 12.87 4.29 21.15
N VAL A 93 12.62 4.76 22.37
CA VAL A 93 12.95 4.07 23.62
C VAL A 93 11.76 3.24 24.08
N LYS A 94 12.01 2.03 24.57
CA LYS A 94 11.00 1.17 25.17
C LYS A 94 10.76 1.64 26.61
N THR A 95 9.52 2.02 26.89
CA THR A 95 9.06 2.34 28.24
C THR A 95 8.01 1.33 28.68
N PRO A 96 7.67 1.23 29.97
CA PRO A 96 6.57 0.38 30.45
C PRO A 96 5.22 0.69 29.78
N ARG A 97 5.03 1.91 29.27
CA ARG A 97 3.80 2.35 28.56
C ARG A 97 3.89 2.17 27.03
N GLY A 98 4.95 1.54 26.53
CA GLY A 98 5.20 1.32 25.11
C GLY A 98 6.38 2.14 24.56
N LEU A 99 6.46 2.25 23.22
CA LEU A 99 7.54 2.98 22.55
C LEU A 99 7.30 4.49 22.62
N ARG A 100 8.27 5.24 23.13
CA ARG A 100 8.27 6.72 23.15
C ARG A 100 9.37 7.23 22.23
N SER A 101 9.07 8.23 21.40
CA SER A 101 10.09 8.91 20.59
C SER A 101 11.05 9.67 21.48
N LEU A 102 12.34 9.37 21.39
CA LEU A 102 13.39 10.04 22.16
C LEU A 102 13.90 11.29 21.45
N SER A 103 14.31 11.14 20.20
CA SER A 103 14.83 12.22 19.37
C SER A 103 14.44 12.01 17.90
N THR A 104 14.50 13.08 17.12
CA THR A 104 14.27 13.04 15.67
C THR A 104 15.28 13.93 14.99
N VAL A 105 16.11 13.34 14.16
CA VAL A 105 17.10 14.04 13.35
C VAL A 105 16.59 14.11 11.93
N TRP A 106 16.62 15.29 11.32
CA TRP A 106 16.25 15.51 9.92
C TRP A 106 17.49 15.75 9.05
N ALA A 107 17.36 15.45 7.77
CA ALA A 107 18.33 15.81 6.74
C ALA A 107 18.44 17.32 6.57
N GLN A 108 19.55 17.78 5.96
CA GLN A 108 19.81 19.20 5.74
C GLN A 108 18.88 19.74 4.66
N HIS A 109 18.86 19.08 3.50
CA HIS A 109 18.12 19.51 2.33
C HIS A 109 16.79 18.75 2.21
N LEU A 110 15.68 19.45 2.46
CA LEU A 110 14.34 18.91 2.31
C LEU A 110 13.66 19.43 1.05
N SER A 111 13.19 18.50 0.21
CA SER A 111 12.45 18.82 -1.01
C SER A 111 11.18 19.65 -0.74
N GLU A 112 10.78 20.47 -1.71
CA GLU A 112 9.55 21.26 -1.61
C GLU A 112 8.30 20.38 -1.37
N GLU A 113 8.28 19.18 -1.96
CA GLU A 113 7.15 18.24 -1.87
C GLU A 113 6.88 17.76 -0.44
N VAL A 114 7.94 17.49 0.33
CA VAL A 114 7.80 17.12 1.74
C VAL A 114 7.55 18.35 2.61
N ARG A 115 8.14 19.50 2.28
CA ARG A 115 7.86 20.77 2.98
C ARG A 115 6.37 21.15 2.90
N ARG A 116 5.71 20.84 1.78
CA ARG A 116 4.23 20.96 1.62
C ARG A 116 3.44 20.13 2.65
N ARG A 117 4.03 19.13 3.30
CA ARG A 117 3.37 18.36 4.39
C ARG A 117 3.12 19.14 5.65
N PHE A 118 3.95 20.14 5.93
CA PHE A 118 3.85 20.96 7.13
C PHE A 118 2.90 22.16 6.96
N TYR A 119 2.27 22.29 5.78
CA TYR A 119 1.29 23.33 5.51
C TYR A 119 -0.05 22.73 5.06
N LYS A 120 -1.16 23.31 5.56
CA LYS A 120 -2.50 23.07 5.00
C LYS A 120 -2.65 23.83 3.67
N ASN A 121 -2.33 25.14 3.69
CA ASN A 121 -2.31 25.97 2.50
C ASN A 121 -0.88 26.38 2.16
N TRP A 122 -0.27 25.70 1.18
CA TRP A 122 1.11 25.98 0.77
C TRP A 122 1.25 27.33 0.07
N ALA A 123 0.32 27.66 -0.83
CA ALA A 123 0.41 28.84 -1.69
C ALA A 123 0.40 30.15 -0.90
N LYS A 124 -0.45 30.23 0.13
CA LYS A 124 -0.57 31.41 1.02
C LYS A 124 0.43 31.43 2.18
N SER A 125 1.29 30.41 2.31
CA SER A 125 2.24 30.33 3.43
C SER A 125 3.55 31.04 3.13
N LYS A 126 4.27 31.47 4.17
CA LYS A 126 5.64 32.00 4.06
C LYS A 126 6.70 30.92 3.72
N LYS A 127 6.30 29.64 3.61
CA LYS A 127 7.18 28.50 3.26
C LYS A 127 8.48 28.46 4.07
N LYS A 128 8.42 28.66 5.39
CA LYS A 128 9.57 28.66 6.33
C LYS A 128 9.82 27.31 7.04
N ALA A 129 9.11 26.24 6.71
CA ALA A 129 9.33 24.94 7.32
C ALA A 129 10.78 24.48 7.09
N PHE A 130 11.45 24.06 8.16
CA PHE A 130 12.84 23.58 8.22
C PHE A 130 13.95 24.57 7.84
N THR A 131 13.65 25.85 7.61
CA THR A 131 14.72 26.82 7.24
C THR A 131 15.74 27.03 8.36
N LYS A 132 15.29 27.14 9.62
CA LYS A 132 16.21 27.22 10.78
C LYS A 132 16.94 25.91 11.03
N TYR A 133 16.29 24.77 10.77
CA TYR A 133 16.89 23.45 10.99
C TYR A 133 18.02 23.19 9.98
N SER A 134 17.82 23.53 8.69
CA SER A 134 18.84 23.43 7.66
C SER A 134 20.14 24.15 8.06
N LYS A 135 20.03 25.35 8.63
CA LYS A 135 21.19 26.14 9.10
C LYS A 135 21.98 25.49 10.24
N LYS A 136 21.40 24.54 10.99
CA LYS A 136 22.16 23.80 12.02
C LYS A 136 23.24 22.91 11.40
N HIS A 137 23.06 22.47 10.17
CA HIS A 137 24.08 21.69 9.46
C HIS A 137 25.22 22.56 8.93
N GLU A 138 25.05 23.89 8.91
CA GLU A 138 26.08 24.83 8.46
C GLU A 138 27.00 25.25 9.61
N THR A 139 26.51 25.30 10.85
CA THR A 139 27.29 25.70 12.03
C THR A 139 27.90 24.49 12.75
N GLU A 140 29.13 24.64 13.26
CA GLU A 140 29.82 23.58 14.01
C GLU A 140 29.06 23.17 15.29
N GLU A 141 28.48 24.13 16.00
CA GLU A 141 27.62 23.85 17.16
C GLU A 141 26.38 23.03 16.80
N GLY A 142 25.75 23.33 15.65
CA GLY A 142 24.56 22.61 15.21
C GLY A 142 24.87 21.20 14.74
N LYS A 143 26.01 20.98 14.07
CA LYS A 143 26.51 19.64 13.74
C LYS A 143 26.78 18.81 14.99
N LYS A 144 27.39 19.41 16.03
CA LYS A 144 27.60 18.76 17.33
C LYS A 144 26.28 18.37 18.02
N ASP A 145 25.25 19.23 17.98
CA ASP A 145 23.89 18.90 18.48
C ASP A 145 23.30 17.69 17.74
N ILE A 146 23.38 17.66 16.41
CA ILE A 146 22.89 16.55 15.59
C ILE A 146 23.63 15.24 15.95
N GLN A 147 24.95 15.30 16.04
CA GLN A 147 25.76 14.14 16.40
C GLN A 147 25.42 13.63 17.81
N SER A 148 25.26 14.53 18.79
CA SER A 148 24.81 14.17 20.14
C SER A 148 23.42 13.51 20.14
N GLN A 149 22.51 13.95 19.28
CA GLN A 149 21.19 13.32 19.13
C GLN A 149 21.29 11.91 18.54
N LEU A 150 22.17 11.70 17.55
CA LEU A 150 22.44 10.37 16.98
C LEU A 150 23.06 9.44 18.02
N GLU A 151 24.04 9.91 18.81
CA GLU A 151 24.65 9.15 19.91
C GLU A 151 23.63 8.76 20.99
N LYS A 152 22.73 9.68 21.36
CA LYS A 152 21.60 9.37 22.26
C LYS A 152 20.70 8.28 21.67
N MET A 153 20.48 8.27 20.35
CA MET A 153 19.74 7.19 19.71
C MET A 153 20.48 5.86 19.81
N LYS A 154 21.78 5.83 19.52
CA LYS A 154 22.59 4.62 19.62
C LYS A 154 22.58 4.02 21.03
N LYS A 155 22.65 4.88 22.06
CA LYS A 155 22.72 4.46 23.47
C LYS A 155 21.39 4.02 24.07
N TYR A 156 20.30 4.76 23.83
CA TYR A 156 19.05 4.58 24.58
C TYR A 156 17.89 4.01 23.77
N CYS A 157 17.94 4.08 22.43
CA CYS A 157 16.82 3.60 21.62
C CYS A 157 16.90 2.09 21.41
N THR A 158 15.71 1.48 21.35
CA THR A 158 15.54 0.06 21.05
C THR A 158 15.05 -0.16 19.63
N VAL A 159 14.37 0.85 19.05
CA VAL A 159 13.81 0.79 17.71
C VAL A 159 14.18 2.06 16.97
N ILE A 160 14.75 1.91 15.77
CA ILE A 160 15.11 3.01 14.88
C ILE A 160 14.15 3.01 13.68
N ARG A 161 13.64 4.18 13.32
CA ARG A 161 12.78 4.36 12.14
C ARG A 161 13.28 5.49 11.29
N VAL A 162 13.34 5.29 9.98
CA VAL A 162 13.58 6.37 9.03
C VAL A 162 12.27 7.10 8.72
N LEU A 163 12.36 8.41 8.51
CA LEU A 163 11.31 9.23 7.92
C LEU A 163 11.57 9.33 6.43
N ALA A 164 10.69 8.76 5.64
CA ALA A 164 10.83 8.72 4.19
C ALA A 164 9.56 9.24 3.52
N HIS A 165 9.71 9.98 2.43
CA HIS A 165 8.57 10.49 1.67
C HIS A 165 8.60 10.01 0.22
N THR A 166 7.42 9.82 -0.36
CA THR A 166 7.26 9.54 -1.80
C THR A 166 7.62 10.76 -2.64
N GLN A 167 8.11 10.58 -3.86
CA GLN A 167 8.29 11.64 -4.86
C GLN A 167 7.06 11.71 -5.77
N ILE A 168 6.02 12.41 -5.34
CA ILE A 168 4.71 12.35 -6.02
C ILE A 168 4.69 13.14 -7.33
N ARG A 169 5.60 14.11 -7.55
CA ARG A 169 5.63 14.85 -8.83
C ARG A 169 6.20 14.05 -10.00
N LYS A 170 6.97 12.98 -9.73
CA LYS A 170 7.43 12.07 -10.79
C LYS A 170 6.24 11.39 -11.49
N MET A 171 5.19 11.13 -10.72
CA MET A 171 3.95 10.56 -11.21
C MET A 171 3.03 11.61 -11.86
N LYS A 172 3.06 11.70 -13.20
CA LYS A 172 2.20 12.64 -13.96
C LYS A 172 0.69 12.34 -13.85
N GLY A 173 0.31 11.10 -13.53
CA GLY A 173 -1.09 10.71 -13.37
C GLY A 173 -1.81 11.38 -12.19
N LEU A 174 -1.07 11.86 -11.18
CA LEU A 174 -1.63 12.47 -9.98
C LEU A 174 -1.46 14.00 -9.99
N LYS A 175 -2.57 14.72 -9.80
CA LYS A 175 -2.55 16.19 -9.63
C LYS A 175 -1.95 16.66 -8.29
N GLN A 176 -1.74 15.73 -7.34
CA GLN A 176 -1.29 16.05 -5.99
C GLN A 176 0.22 16.33 -5.97
N LYS A 177 0.61 17.51 -5.47
CA LYS A 177 2.04 17.92 -5.32
C LYS A 177 2.63 17.69 -3.92
N LYS A 178 1.83 17.12 -3.00
CA LYS A 178 2.11 17.00 -1.57
C LYS A 178 2.55 15.58 -1.23
N ALA A 179 3.83 15.35 -0.96
CA ALA A 179 4.43 14.02 -0.79
C ALA A 179 3.91 13.27 0.44
N HIS A 180 3.70 11.95 0.38
CA HIS A 180 3.32 11.20 1.58
C HIS A 180 4.54 10.86 2.43
N LEU A 181 4.67 11.46 3.62
CA LEU A 181 5.73 11.19 4.60
C LEU A 181 5.36 10.05 5.56
N ASN A 182 6.14 8.97 5.62
CA ASN A 182 5.93 7.82 6.49
C ASN A 182 7.18 7.49 7.32
N GLU A 183 6.94 6.88 8.48
CA GLU A 183 7.98 6.20 9.25
C GLU A 183 8.12 4.76 8.72
N ILE A 184 9.35 4.31 8.51
CA ILE A 184 9.68 2.94 8.13
C ILE A 184 10.66 2.41 9.16
N GLN A 185 10.39 1.24 9.75
CA GLN A 185 11.29 0.65 10.72
C GLN A 185 12.50 0.04 10.03
N VAL A 186 13.69 0.32 10.56
CA VAL A 186 14.95 -0.35 10.17
C VAL A 186 15.08 -1.60 11.03
N ASN A 187 15.20 -2.76 10.38
CA ASN A 187 15.46 -4.04 11.03
C ASN A 187 16.83 -4.57 10.60
N GLY A 188 17.42 -5.46 11.39
CA GLY A 188 18.75 -6.01 11.13
C GLY A 188 19.87 -5.16 11.72
N GLY A 189 20.95 -5.81 12.18
CA GLY A 189 22.06 -5.18 12.87
C GLY A 189 21.75 -4.77 14.31
N ASP A 190 22.79 -4.32 15.01
CA ASP A 190 22.66 -3.66 16.30
C ASP A 190 22.05 -2.23 16.15
N THR A 191 21.71 -1.59 17.25
CA THR A 191 21.11 -0.25 17.23
C THR A 191 22.03 0.80 16.60
N ALA A 192 23.36 0.71 16.83
CA ALA A 192 24.31 1.67 16.29
C ALA A 192 24.37 1.60 14.77
N LYS A 193 24.52 0.39 14.22
CA LYS A 193 24.48 0.08 12.78
C LYS A 193 23.17 0.51 12.15
N LYS A 194 22.03 0.40 12.86
CA LYS A 194 20.74 0.92 12.36
C LYS A 194 20.72 2.43 12.25
N VAL A 195 21.28 3.14 13.23
CA VAL A 195 21.39 4.61 13.19
C VAL A 195 22.31 5.05 12.05
N ASP A 196 23.45 4.39 11.90
CA ASP A 196 24.42 4.70 10.85
C ASP A 196 23.88 4.39 9.45
N TYR A 197 23.19 3.25 9.30
CA TYR A 197 22.46 2.92 8.08
C TYR A 197 21.35 3.93 7.77
N ALA A 198 20.58 4.36 8.77
CA ALA A 198 19.54 5.36 8.59
C ALA A 198 20.11 6.72 8.16
N TYR A 199 21.22 7.14 8.77
CA TYR A 199 21.89 8.41 8.46
C TYR A 199 22.56 8.38 7.08
N SER A 200 23.18 7.26 6.69
CA SER A 200 23.81 7.12 5.37
C SER A 200 22.83 7.18 4.20
N LEU A 201 21.54 6.93 4.46
CA LEU A 201 20.45 7.04 3.49
C LEU A 201 19.88 8.46 3.36
N PHE A 202 20.28 9.42 4.19
CA PHE A 202 19.76 10.78 4.11
C PHE A 202 19.92 11.38 2.72
N GLU A 203 18.84 11.98 2.22
CA GLU A 203 18.74 12.66 0.92
C GLU A 203 18.90 11.72 -0.29
N LYS A 204 19.19 10.43 -0.05
CA LYS A 204 19.28 9.41 -1.08
C LYS A 204 17.90 8.83 -1.40
N GLN A 205 17.78 8.38 -2.63
CA GLN A 205 16.61 7.68 -3.14
C GLN A 205 16.72 6.20 -2.81
N VAL A 206 15.68 5.65 -2.20
CA VAL A 206 15.51 4.21 -1.98
C VAL A 206 14.50 3.72 -3.01
N PRO A 207 14.93 2.91 -3.99
CA PRO A 207 14.03 2.24 -4.92
C PRO A 207 13.32 1.05 -4.25
N VAL A 208 12.27 0.54 -4.89
CA VAL A 208 11.41 -0.52 -4.31
C VAL A 208 12.11 -1.88 -4.22
N ASP A 209 13.02 -2.18 -5.16
CA ASP A 209 13.84 -3.40 -5.25
C ASP A 209 14.87 -3.51 -4.12
N ALA A 210 15.24 -2.39 -3.49
CA ALA A 210 16.10 -2.39 -2.30
C ALA A 210 15.39 -2.92 -1.04
N ILE A 211 14.04 -3.02 -1.05
CA ILE A 211 13.23 -3.45 0.10
C ILE A 211 12.54 -4.78 -0.15
N PHE A 212 12.07 -4.96 -1.38
CA PHE A 212 11.20 -6.04 -1.79
C PHE A 212 11.79 -6.82 -2.95
N GLN A 213 11.57 -8.12 -2.95
CA GLN A 213 12.07 -9.03 -3.98
C GLN A 213 10.91 -9.62 -4.79
N LYS A 214 11.22 -10.08 -6.01
CA LYS A 214 10.27 -10.90 -6.79
C LYS A 214 9.91 -12.15 -5.98
N ASP A 215 8.68 -12.63 -6.14
CA ASP A 215 8.15 -13.86 -5.54
C ASP A 215 7.98 -13.86 -4.03
N GLU A 216 8.33 -12.77 -3.33
CA GLU A 216 8.05 -12.67 -1.91
C GLU A 216 6.58 -12.35 -1.62
N MET A 217 6.15 -12.64 -0.39
CA MET A 217 4.83 -12.27 0.13
C MET A 217 4.91 -10.97 0.94
N ILE A 218 4.07 -10.01 0.57
CA ILE A 218 3.94 -8.74 1.27
C ILE A 218 2.52 -8.53 1.82
N ASP A 219 2.40 -7.65 2.79
CA ASP A 219 1.13 -7.17 3.31
C ASP A 219 0.86 -5.76 2.78
N ILE A 220 -0.37 -5.52 2.34
CA ILE A 220 -0.81 -4.25 1.81
C ILE A 220 -1.75 -3.59 2.80
N ILE A 221 -1.35 -2.42 3.27
CA ILE A 221 -2.07 -1.64 4.26
C ILE A 221 -2.56 -0.36 3.60
N GLY A 222 -3.86 -0.12 3.67
CA GLY A 222 -4.44 1.04 3.01
C GLY A 222 -5.82 1.40 3.53
N VAL A 223 -6.44 2.34 2.84
CA VAL A 223 -7.79 2.81 3.13
C VAL A 223 -8.69 2.43 1.96
N THR A 224 -9.77 1.71 2.25
CA THR A 224 -10.69 1.21 1.23
C THR A 224 -11.39 2.34 0.46
N LYS A 225 -11.94 2.03 -0.72
CA LYS A 225 -12.78 2.98 -1.47
C LYS A 225 -13.95 3.42 -0.58
N GLY A 226 -14.17 4.74 -0.48
CA GLY A 226 -15.32 5.29 0.23
C GLY A 226 -16.60 5.01 -0.54
N LYS A 227 -17.65 4.56 0.16
CA LYS A 227 -18.98 4.35 -0.41
C LYS A 227 -20.06 5.24 0.23
N GLY A 228 -19.68 6.06 1.21
CA GLY A 228 -20.59 6.95 1.91
C GLY A 228 -21.43 6.22 2.96
N TYR A 229 -22.62 6.74 3.22
CA TYR A 229 -23.60 6.12 4.11
C TYR A 229 -24.33 5.00 3.35
N GLU A 230 -24.28 3.78 3.87
CA GLU A 230 -24.93 2.62 3.28
C GLU A 230 -25.89 1.92 4.25
N GLY A 231 -26.91 1.28 3.70
CA GLY A 231 -27.88 0.47 4.43
C GLY A 231 -27.28 -0.81 5.02
N VAL A 232 -28.04 -1.48 5.89
CA VAL A 232 -27.59 -2.69 6.59
C VAL A 232 -27.21 -3.82 5.64
N VAL A 233 -27.90 -3.96 4.50
CA VAL A 233 -27.69 -5.05 3.53
C VAL A 233 -26.29 -4.99 2.94
N THR A 234 -25.87 -3.85 2.37
CA THR A 234 -24.55 -3.74 1.73
C THR A 234 -23.44 -3.49 2.74
N ARG A 235 -23.75 -2.84 3.88
CA ARG A 235 -22.79 -2.66 4.97
C ARG A 235 -22.47 -4.00 5.60
N TRP A 236 -23.45 -4.73 6.13
CA TRP A 236 -23.24 -5.93 6.94
C TRP A 236 -23.44 -7.26 6.23
N GLY A 237 -24.01 -7.27 5.02
CA GLY A 237 -24.33 -8.51 4.30
C GLY A 237 -25.55 -9.23 4.86
N VAL A 238 -26.44 -8.54 5.57
CA VAL A 238 -27.70 -9.14 6.05
C VAL A 238 -28.63 -9.39 4.86
N THR A 239 -29.42 -10.46 4.95
CA THR A 239 -30.44 -10.73 3.95
C THR A 239 -31.51 -9.63 3.93
N ARG A 240 -32.18 -9.47 2.78
CA ARG A 240 -33.36 -8.61 2.66
C ARG A 240 -34.54 -9.32 3.32
N LEU A 241 -35.47 -8.55 3.88
CA LEU A 241 -36.73 -9.14 4.36
C LEU A 241 -37.57 -9.65 3.17
N PRO A 242 -38.57 -10.52 3.41
CA PRO A 242 -39.48 -10.97 2.35
C PRO A 242 -40.25 -9.81 1.69
N ARG A 243 -40.64 -9.98 0.43
CA ARG A 243 -41.24 -8.89 -0.39
C ARG A 243 -42.45 -8.21 0.26
N LYS A 244 -43.32 -8.97 0.94
CA LYS A 244 -44.57 -8.49 1.54
C LYS A 244 -44.40 -7.90 2.95
N THR A 245 -43.28 -7.25 3.25
CA THR A 245 -43.08 -6.57 4.55
C THR A 245 -43.59 -5.14 4.51
N HIS A 246 -44.33 -4.74 5.55
CA HIS A 246 -44.70 -3.35 5.76
C HIS A 246 -43.51 -2.50 6.26
N ARG A 247 -43.44 -1.24 5.83
CA ARG A 247 -42.41 -0.24 6.22
C ARG A 247 -40.97 -0.66 5.89
N GLY A 248 -40.75 -1.26 4.72
CA GLY A 248 -39.43 -1.37 4.08
C GLY A 248 -38.77 -2.75 4.14
N LEU A 249 -38.01 -3.03 3.08
CA LEU A 249 -37.43 -4.34 2.76
C LEU A 249 -35.98 -4.52 3.24
N ARG A 250 -35.18 -3.45 3.18
CA ARG A 250 -33.71 -3.47 3.39
C ARG A 250 -33.33 -3.07 4.81
N LYS A 251 -33.91 -3.75 5.80
CA LYS A 251 -33.70 -3.51 7.23
C LYS A 251 -33.45 -4.81 7.98
N VAL A 252 -32.91 -4.70 9.19
CA VAL A 252 -32.92 -5.80 10.16
C VAL A 252 -34.25 -5.73 10.90
N ALA A 253 -34.97 -6.85 11.00
CA ALA A 253 -36.32 -6.88 11.58
C ALA A 253 -36.29 -6.60 13.10
N CYS A 254 -35.54 -7.39 13.87
CA CYS A 254 -35.39 -7.24 15.31
C CYS A 254 -33.96 -6.79 15.64
N ILE A 255 -33.83 -5.72 16.44
CA ILE A 255 -32.52 -5.12 16.81
C ILE A 255 -32.10 -5.42 18.26
N GLY A 256 -32.84 -6.26 18.97
CA GLY A 256 -32.57 -6.63 20.36
C GLY A 256 -33.80 -7.26 21.02
N ALA A 257 -33.58 -8.01 22.10
CA ALA A 257 -34.65 -8.43 23.00
C ALA A 257 -35.13 -7.24 23.86
N TRP A 258 -36.24 -7.42 24.58
CA TRP A 258 -36.74 -6.42 25.53
C TRP A 258 -35.72 -6.18 26.65
N HIS A 259 -35.25 -7.26 27.28
CA HIS A 259 -34.20 -7.24 28.29
C HIS A 259 -32.94 -7.89 27.67
N PRO A 260 -31.79 -7.20 27.62
CA PRO A 260 -31.48 -5.88 28.20
C PRO A 260 -32.06 -4.71 27.39
N ALA A 261 -32.46 -3.64 28.07
CA ALA A 261 -33.08 -2.42 27.51
C ALA A 261 -32.07 -1.51 26.77
N ARG A 262 -31.23 -2.09 25.90
CA ARG A 262 -30.28 -1.37 25.06
C ARG A 262 -29.99 -2.13 23.76
N VAL A 263 -29.78 -1.39 22.68
CA VAL A 263 -29.35 -2.00 21.41
C VAL A 263 -27.88 -2.40 21.52
N SER A 264 -27.57 -3.68 21.29
CA SER A 264 -26.19 -4.17 21.32
C SER A 264 -25.36 -3.55 20.19
N TYR A 265 -24.10 -3.22 20.47
CA TYR A 265 -23.13 -2.74 19.47
C TYR A 265 -22.86 -3.76 18.36
N THR A 266 -23.18 -5.02 18.63
CA THR A 266 -23.06 -6.12 17.68
C THR A 266 -24.23 -6.16 16.69
N VAL A 267 -25.29 -5.38 16.87
CA VAL A 267 -26.42 -5.43 15.93
C VAL A 267 -26.07 -4.71 14.63
N ALA A 268 -26.38 -5.34 13.51
CA ALA A 268 -26.13 -4.75 12.20
C ALA A 268 -27.02 -3.52 11.99
N ARG A 269 -26.38 -2.35 11.86
CA ARG A 269 -27.05 -1.05 11.61
C ARG A 269 -26.47 -0.35 10.38
N ALA A 270 -27.27 0.49 9.73
CA ALA A 270 -26.81 1.32 8.62
C ALA A 270 -25.74 2.33 9.08
N GLY A 271 -24.99 2.89 8.15
CA GLY A 271 -23.93 3.87 8.47
C GLY A 271 -22.83 3.90 7.43
N GLN A 272 -21.72 4.55 7.78
CA GLN A 272 -20.54 4.63 6.90
C GLN A 272 -20.08 3.24 6.43
N ASN A 273 -19.92 3.08 5.12
CA ASN A 273 -19.22 1.96 4.49
C ASN A 273 -18.08 2.45 3.59
N GLY A 274 -16.98 1.71 3.61
CA GLY A 274 -15.76 2.10 2.91
C GLY A 274 -15.03 3.27 3.60
N TYR A 275 -13.87 3.62 3.05
CA TYR A 275 -12.90 4.51 3.69
C TYR A 275 -12.44 4.01 5.06
N HIS A 276 -12.29 2.70 5.20
CA HIS A 276 -11.80 2.03 6.41
C HIS A 276 -10.32 1.67 6.27
N HIS A 277 -9.55 1.73 7.35
CA HIS A 277 -8.19 1.18 7.37
C HIS A 277 -8.25 -0.35 7.37
N ARG A 278 -7.54 -0.98 6.42
CA ARG A 278 -7.50 -2.43 6.25
C ARG A 278 -6.08 -2.88 5.89
N THR A 279 -5.79 -4.13 6.25
CA THR A 279 -4.57 -4.84 5.86
C THR A 279 -5.01 -6.07 5.08
N GLU A 280 -4.58 -6.17 3.83
CA GLU A 280 -4.66 -7.40 3.05
C GLU A 280 -3.30 -8.09 3.15
N MET A 281 -3.28 -9.30 3.71
CA MET A 281 -2.05 -10.04 3.99
C MET A 281 -1.68 -10.98 2.84
N ASN A 282 -0.42 -11.40 2.80
CA ASN A 282 0.08 -12.48 1.93
C ASN A 282 -0.22 -12.26 0.44
N LYS A 283 0.09 -11.06 -0.04
CA LYS A 283 0.02 -10.70 -1.46
C LYS A 283 1.38 -10.99 -2.09
N LYS A 284 1.40 -11.89 -3.05
CA LYS A 284 2.63 -12.26 -3.76
C LYS A 284 3.01 -11.17 -4.76
N ILE A 285 4.28 -10.84 -4.82
CA ILE A 285 4.85 -10.00 -5.88
C ILE A 285 5.17 -10.90 -7.08
N TYR A 286 4.49 -10.69 -8.20
CA TYR A 286 4.69 -11.44 -9.43
C TYR A 286 5.77 -10.84 -10.32
N ARG A 287 5.89 -9.51 -10.29
CA ARG A 287 6.90 -8.78 -11.05
C ARG A 287 7.24 -7.48 -10.34
N LEU A 288 8.52 -7.12 -10.42
CA LEU A 288 9.03 -5.79 -10.09
C LEU A 288 9.53 -5.20 -11.40
N GLY A 289 8.85 -4.17 -11.89
CA GLY A 289 9.27 -3.46 -13.09
C GLY A 289 10.09 -2.24 -12.72
N LYS A 290 11.34 -2.20 -13.17
CA LYS A 290 12.28 -1.13 -12.84
C LYS A 290 12.69 -0.35 -14.09
N VAL A 291 12.49 0.97 -14.07
CA VAL A 291 12.76 1.84 -15.22
C VAL A 291 14.18 1.63 -15.73
N GLY A 292 14.32 1.53 -17.06
CA GLY A 292 15.60 1.28 -17.72
C GLY A 292 16.05 -0.18 -17.75
N GLN A 293 15.26 -1.10 -17.19
CA GLN A 293 15.45 -2.55 -17.32
C GLN A 293 14.33 -3.17 -18.13
N GLU A 294 14.60 -4.30 -18.79
CA GLU A 294 13.59 -5.10 -19.52
C GLU A 294 12.41 -5.49 -18.62
N THR A 295 12.66 -5.67 -17.32
CA THR A 295 11.64 -5.97 -16.31
C THR A 295 10.55 -4.89 -16.22
N HIS A 296 10.81 -3.64 -16.63
CA HIS A 296 9.80 -2.57 -16.69
C HIS A 296 8.75 -2.80 -17.77
N THR A 297 9.15 -3.35 -18.91
CA THR A 297 8.20 -3.68 -19.96
C THR A 297 7.19 -4.72 -19.46
N ALA A 298 6.05 -4.88 -20.13
CA ALA A 298 5.11 -5.97 -19.89
C ALA A 298 5.39 -7.19 -20.78
N MET A 299 6.55 -7.23 -21.43
CA MET A 299 7.00 -8.37 -22.22
C MET A 299 7.38 -9.53 -21.29
N THR A 300 7.01 -10.74 -21.69
CA THR A 300 7.42 -12.00 -21.06
C THR A 300 8.25 -12.81 -22.06
N GLU A 301 8.90 -13.88 -21.61
CA GLU A 301 9.70 -14.78 -22.47
C GLU A 301 8.91 -15.38 -23.65
N PHE A 302 7.57 -15.42 -23.54
CA PHE A 302 6.68 -15.98 -24.54
C PHE A 302 6.04 -14.92 -25.45
N ASP A 303 6.13 -13.64 -25.08
CA ASP A 303 5.59 -12.54 -25.87
C ASP A 303 6.58 -12.18 -27.00
N ARG A 304 6.07 -12.02 -28.23
CA ARG A 304 6.85 -11.55 -29.38
C ARG A 304 6.80 -10.04 -29.57
N THR A 305 5.90 -9.37 -28.86
CA THR A 305 5.64 -7.93 -29.00
C THR A 305 6.13 -7.19 -27.77
N GLU A 306 6.93 -6.16 -28.00
CA GLU A 306 7.27 -5.21 -26.95
C GLU A 306 6.03 -4.40 -26.58
N LYS A 307 5.73 -4.38 -25.29
CA LYS A 307 4.57 -3.67 -24.73
C LYS A 307 4.91 -3.14 -23.36
N GLU A 308 4.36 -1.99 -22.99
CA GLU A 308 4.47 -1.44 -21.65
C GLU A 308 3.38 -2.00 -20.73
N ILE A 309 3.59 -1.94 -19.41
CA ILE A 309 2.55 -2.32 -18.42
C ILE A 309 1.31 -1.43 -18.47
N THR A 310 1.45 -0.25 -19.07
CA THR A 310 0.33 0.67 -19.27
C THR A 310 -0.56 0.14 -20.40
N PRO A 311 -1.84 -0.13 -20.15
CA PRO A 311 -2.74 -0.61 -21.19
C PRO A 311 -2.98 0.47 -22.26
N MET A 312 -3.43 0.05 -23.44
CA MET A 312 -3.79 0.99 -24.52
C MET A 312 -4.79 2.07 -24.04
N GLY A 313 -4.41 3.35 -24.20
CA GLY A 313 -5.17 4.50 -23.71
C GLY A 313 -4.94 4.86 -22.24
N GLY A 314 -4.05 4.15 -21.54
CA GLY A 314 -3.73 4.34 -20.14
C GLY A 314 -4.71 3.68 -19.17
N PHE A 315 -4.33 3.58 -17.90
CA PHE A 315 -5.25 3.09 -16.87
C PHE A 315 -6.38 4.11 -16.66
N PRO A 316 -7.67 3.70 -16.73
CA PRO A 316 -8.78 4.64 -16.64
C PRO A 316 -8.75 5.44 -15.34
N HIS A 317 -8.86 6.78 -15.45
CA HIS A 317 -8.75 7.73 -14.34
C HIS A 317 -7.41 7.74 -13.59
N TYR A 318 -6.38 7.03 -14.06
CA TYR A 318 -5.03 7.08 -13.51
C TYR A 318 -4.06 7.74 -14.49
N GLY A 319 -4.00 7.22 -15.72
CA GLY A 319 -3.03 7.61 -16.75
C GLY A 319 -1.99 6.53 -16.99
N ILE A 320 -0.80 6.96 -17.39
CA ILE A 320 0.34 6.11 -17.74
C ILE A 320 1.19 5.84 -16.49
N VAL A 321 1.67 4.61 -16.35
CA VAL A 321 2.67 4.21 -15.34
C VAL A 321 4.05 4.44 -15.95
N LYS A 322 4.88 5.28 -15.33
CA LYS A 322 6.22 5.62 -15.85
C LYS A 322 7.35 5.28 -14.90
N ASP A 323 7.12 5.40 -13.61
CA ASP A 323 8.11 5.01 -12.60
C ASP A 323 8.11 3.48 -12.42
N ASP A 324 8.97 3.00 -11.52
CA ASP A 324 8.98 1.59 -11.10
C ASP A 324 7.60 1.15 -10.63
N TYR A 325 7.26 -0.12 -10.82
CA TYR A 325 5.99 -0.66 -10.34
C TYR A 325 6.13 -2.07 -9.77
N LEU A 326 5.15 -2.44 -8.97
CA LEU A 326 4.93 -3.80 -8.52
C LEU A 326 3.65 -4.37 -9.11
N LEU A 327 3.77 -5.59 -9.64
CA LEU A 327 2.65 -6.42 -10.03
C LEU A 327 2.33 -7.38 -8.90
N ILE A 328 1.22 -7.15 -8.21
CA ILE A 328 0.84 -7.94 -7.04
C ILE A 328 -0.36 -8.83 -7.34
N LYS A 329 -0.40 -10.00 -6.68
CA LYS A 329 -1.50 -10.94 -6.82
C LYS A 329 -2.85 -10.33 -6.40
N GLY A 330 -3.83 -10.43 -7.29
CA GLY A 330 -5.24 -10.18 -7.00
C GLY A 330 -5.58 -8.71 -6.79
N CYS A 331 -6.66 -8.49 -6.04
CA CYS A 331 -7.13 -7.16 -5.69
C CYS A 331 -6.22 -6.48 -4.67
N CYS A 332 -6.42 -5.17 -4.53
CA CYS A 332 -5.73 -4.31 -3.56
C CYS A 332 -6.69 -3.26 -3.02
N VAL A 333 -6.56 -2.93 -1.74
CA VAL A 333 -7.40 -1.92 -1.07
C VAL A 333 -7.34 -0.56 -1.74
N GLY A 334 -8.49 0.12 -1.74
CA GLY A 334 -8.60 1.51 -2.15
C GLY A 334 -8.87 1.71 -3.66
N PRO A 335 -9.26 2.93 -4.04
CA PRO A 335 -9.44 3.29 -5.44
C PRO A 335 -8.09 3.50 -6.14
N LYS A 336 -8.13 3.69 -7.47
CA LYS A 336 -6.97 4.20 -8.23
C LYS A 336 -6.50 5.53 -7.64
N LYS A 337 -5.22 5.88 -7.81
CA LYS A 337 -4.56 7.09 -7.26
C LYS A 337 -4.47 7.12 -5.73
N ARG A 338 -4.82 6.04 -5.03
CA ARG A 338 -4.70 5.94 -3.57
C ARG A 338 -3.29 5.50 -3.21
N VAL A 339 -2.70 6.19 -2.23
CA VAL A 339 -1.49 5.71 -1.58
C VAL A 339 -1.80 4.43 -0.80
N VAL A 340 -0.98 3.41 -1.01
CA VAL A 340 -1.00 2.14 -0.30
C VAL A 340 0.37 1.92 0.31
N THR A 341 0.38 1.37 1.52
CA THR A 341 1.61 1.07 2.24
C THR A 341 1.87 -0.41 2.12
N LEU A 342 2.99 -0.74 1.50
CA LEU A 342 3.47 -2.10 1.33
C LEU A 342 4.38 -2.40 2.51
N ARG A 343 4.21 -3.53 3.17
CA ARG A 343 5.03 -3.95 4.31
C ARG A 343 5.45 -5.39 4.08
N GLN A 344 6.67 -5.72 4.46
CA GLN A 344 7.05 -7.13 4.61
C GLN A 344 6.06 -7.84 5.54
N THR A 345 5.79 -9.09 5.25
CA THR A 345 4.85 -9.89 6.05
C THR A 345 5.30 -9.99 7.51
N LEU A 346 4.34 -10.02 8.43
CA LEU A 346 4.63 -10.28 9.85
C LEU A 346 4.86 -11.75 10.14
N LEU A 347 4.35 -12.62 9.27
CA LEU A 347 4.37 -14.06 9.45
C LEU A 347 5.48 -14.65 8.59
N LYS A 348 6.31 -15.52 9.18
CA LYS A 348 7.28 -16.29 8.40
C LYS A 348 6.50 -17.16 7.41
N GLN A 349 6.85 -17.05 6.13
CA GLN A 349 6.17 -17.76 5.07
C GLN A 349 6.88 -19.07 4.79
N THR A 350 6.18 -20.17 5.00
CA THR A 350 6.68 -21.54 4.77
C THR A 350 5.77 -22.34 3.85
N SER A 351 4.60 -21.80 3.50
CA SER A 351 3.66 -22.48 2.62
C SER A 351 4.22 -22.62 1.21
N ARG A 352 3.90 -23.74 0.53
CA ARG A 352 4.28 -23.98 -0.87
C ARG A 352 3.84 -22.83 -1.80
N VAL A 353 2.66 -22.25 -1.57
CA VAL A 353 2.15 -21.10 -2.34
C VAL A 353 3.01 -19.85 -2.16
N ALA A 354 3.59 -19.66 -0.97
CA ALA A 354 4.49 -18.56 -0.72
C ALA A 354 5.86 -18.76 -1.39
N LEU A 355 6.38 -19.99 -1.38
CA LEU A 355 7.69 -20.32 -1.94
C LEU A 355 7.69 -20.59 -3.46
N GLU A 356 6.53 -20.75 -4.08
CA GLU A 356 6.37 -20.98 -5.53
C GLU A 356 7.07 -19.88 -6.36
N GLU A 357 7.95 -20.23 -7.30
CA GLU A 357 8.48 -19.21 -8.20
C GLU A 357 7.42 -18.84 -9.25
N ILE A 358 7.24 -17.56 -9.56
CA ILE A 358 6.24 -17.13 -10.54
C ILE A 358 6.92 -16.91 -11.89
N LYS A 359 6.49 -17.70 -12.88
CA LYS A 359 6.84 -17.56 -14.29
C LYS A 359 5.65 -17.01 -15.06
N LEU A 360 5.76 -15.77 -15.51
CA LEU A 360 4.71 -15.09 -16.27
C LEU A 360 4.79 -15.51 -17.73
N LYS A 361 3.65 -15.87 -18.32
CA LYS A 361 3.52 -16.19 -19.75
C LYS A 361 2.91 -15.08 -20.57
N PHE A 362 2.09 -14.24 -19.95
CA PHE A 362 1.43 -13.14 -20.61
C PHE A 362 0.99 -12.10 -19.60
N ILE A 363 1.09 -10.83 -19.99
CA ILE A 363 0.48 -9.71 -19.28
C ILE A 363 -0.47 -9.02 -20.26
N ASP A 364 -1.74 -8.89 -19.87
CA ASP A 364 -2.72 -8.17 -20.68
C ASP A 364 -2.51 -6.66 -20.57
N THR A 365 -2.37 -6.03 -21.73
CA THR A 365 -2.22 -4.58 -21.91
C THR A 365 -3.31 -4.02 -22.83
N ALA A 366 -4.37 -4.80 -23.06
CA ALA A 366 -5.54 -4.34 -23.77
C ALA A 366 -6.21 -3.14 -23.09
N SER A 367 -6.93 -2.35 -23.88
CA SER A 367 -7.59 -1.14 -23.37
C SER A 367 -8.64 -1.48 -22.31
N ASN A 368 -8.48 -0.87 -21.14
CA ASN A 368 -9.42 -0.96 -20.01
C ASN A 368 -10.54 0.11 -20.06
N GLY A 369 -10.57 0.94 -21.10
CA GLY A 369 -11.61 1.96 -21.32
C GLY A 369 -12.88 1.44 -22.01
N GLY A 370 -12.95 0.13 -22.24
CA GLY A 370 -14.01 -0.58 -22.96
C GLY A 370 -13.63 -2.06 -23.06
N HIS A 371 -13.92 -2.69 -24.20
CA HIS A 371 -13.49 -4.06 -24.51
C HIS A 371 -12.30 -4.02 -25.48
N GLY A 372 -11.09 -3.89 -24.95
CA GLY A 372 -9.86 -3.94 -25.75
C GLY A 372 -9.63 -5.32 -26.35
N ARG A 373 -9.30 -5.38 -27.65
CA ARG A 373 -8.98 -6.62 -28.38
C ARG A 373 -7.51 -6.76 -28.76
N PHE A 374 -6.76 -5.67 -28.69
CA PHE A 374 -5.37 -5.57 -29.12
C PHE A 374 -4.49 -5.21 -27.93
N GLN A 375 -3.26 -5.73 -27.93
CA GLN A 375 -2.28 -5.52 -26.87
C GLN A 375 -1.44 -4.26 -27.11
N THR A 376 -1.20 -3.91 -28.37
CA THR A 376 -0.45 -2.71 -28.77
C THR A 376 -1.20 -1.84 -29.78
N ALA A 377 -0.82 -0.56 -29.86
CA ALA A 377 -1.37 0.35 -30.85
C ALA A 377 -1.00 -0.05 -32.28
N GLU A 378 0.19 -0.62 -32.48
CA GLU A 378 0.67 -1.13 -33.75
C GLU A 378 -0.11 -2.35 -34.22
N GLU A 379 -0.40 -3.30 -33.31
CA GLU A 379 -1.25 -4.45 -33.61
C GLU A 379 -2.64 -4.00 -34.07
N LYS A 380 -3.23 -3.03 -33.37
CA LYS A 380 -4.52 -2.43 -33.74
C LYS A 380 -4.46 -1.74 -35.11
N ALA A 381 -3.43 -0.95 -35.37
CA ALA A 381 -3.26 -0.24 -36.63
C ALA A 381 -3.05 -1.21 -37.80
N LYS A 382 -2.25 -2.25 -37.61
CA LYS A 382 -2.02 -3.31 -38.61
C LYS A 382 -3.30 -4.09 -38.91
N PHE A 383 -4.11 -4.37 -37.89
CA PHE A 383 -5.37 -5.09 -38.07
C PHE A 383 -6.42 -4.29 -38.85
N TYR A 384 -6.60 -3.00 -38.52
CA TYR A 384 -7.60 -2.17 -39.19
C TYR A 384 -7.13 -1.53 -40.50
N GLY A 385 -5.81 -1.49 -40.74
CA GLY A 385 -5.23 -0.83 -41.90
C GLY A 385 -5.43 0.68 -41.89
N ARG A 386 -5.50 1.29 -43.08
CA ARG A 386 -5.65 2.74 -43.23
C ARG A 386 -7.09 3.16 -42.88
N LEU A 387 -7.24 3.92 -41.81
CA LEU A 387 -8.51 4.50 -41.39
C LEU A 387 -8.64 5.95 -41.88
N LYS A 388 -9.88 6.47 -41.89
CA LYS A 388 -10.13 7.90 -42.10
C LYS A 388 -9.52 8.69 -40.93
N ALA A 389 -8.71 9.69 -41.26
CA ALA A 389 -8.03 10.56 -40.29
C ALA A 389 -9.02 11.35 -39.43
#